data_AF-A0A1S2N6E3-F1
#
_entry.id   AF-A0A1S2N6E3-F1
#
_cell.length_a   1.000
_cell.length_b   1.000
_cell.length_c   1.000
_cell.angle_alpha   90.00
_cell.angle_beta   90.00
_cell.angle_gamma   90.00
#
_symmetry.space_group_name_H-M   'P 1'
#
loop_
_entity.id
_entity.type
_entity.pdbx_description
1 polymer ?
#
loop_
_entity_poly.entity_id
_entity_poly.type
_entity_poly.pdbx_seq_one_letter_code
_entity_poly.pdbx_strand_id
1 'polypeptide(L)'
;MVLAGNGTLHPAQDDAAIAHARPRTVLLNARLCALARHADDVTCLASPVTGGAVQVARIDQLFLLARSLGHEGRCGHGGLCRPGAGAQGQRIVQDGKALADAEQAQALGREAQVFDAERLPLLRAFGLA
;
A
#
# COMPACT_ATOMS: atom_id res chain seq x y z
N MET A 1 17.56 -9.65 24.71
CA MET A 1 16.16 -9.61 24.26
C MET A 1 15.85 -8.17 23.84
N VAL A 2 15.20 -7.98 22.70
CA VAL A 2 14.79 -6.66 22.19
C VAL A 2 13.26 -6.63 22.13
N LEU A 3 12.65 -5.57 22.67
CA LEU A 3 11.20 -5.35 22.60
C LEU A 3 10.83 -4.81 21.21
N ALA A 4 10.28 -5.67 20.36
CA ALA A 4 9.90 -5.36 18.99
C ALA A 4 8.37 -5.21 18.78
N GLY A 5 7.57 -5.27 19.85
CA GLY A 5 6.11 -5.34 19.78
C GLY A 5 5.40 -4.10 19.23
N ASN A 6 6.13 -2.98 19.05
CA ASN A 6 5.60 -1.75 18.45
C ASN A 6 5.75 -1.72 16.91
N GLY A 7 6.32 -2.76 16.29
CA GLY A 7 6.52 -2.83 14.83
C GLY A 7 7.63 -1.93 14.29
N THR A 8 8.44 -1.26 15.14
CA THR A 8 9.58 -0.45 14.67
C THR A 8 10.81 -1.29 14.36
N LEU A 9 10.80 -2.58 14.72
CA LEU A 9 11.88 -3.52 14.49
C LEU A 9 11.29 -4.88 14.11
N HIS A 10 11.80 -5.48 13.05
CA HIS A 10 11.42 -6.82 12.63
C HIS A 10 12.68 -7.68 12.41
N PRO A 11 12.65 -8.97 12.79
CA PRO A 11 13.74 -9.87 12.46
C PRO A 11 13.81 -10.06 10.95
N ALA A 12 15.00 -9.89 10.37
CA ALA A 12 15.25 -10.25 8.98
C ALA A 12 15.49 -11.76 8.90
N GLN A 13 14.91 -12.42 7.91
CA GLN A 13 15.20 -13.80 7.56
C GLN A 13 16.55 -13.90 6.85
N ASP A 14 17.11 -15.11 6.80
CA ASP A 14 18.31 -15.38 6.01
C ASP A 14 18.02 -15.19 4.51
N ASP A 15 19.02 -14.72 3.75
CA ASP A 15 18.88 -14.42 2.31
C ASP A 15 18.30 -15.59 1.50
N ALA A 16 18.63 -16.82 1.86
CA ALA A 16 18.08 -18.02 1.21
C ALA A 16 16.57 -18.18 1.44
N ALA A 17 16.09 -17.89 2.65
CA ALA A 17 14.67 -17.93 2.99
C ALA A 17 13.91 -16.78 2.30
N ILE A 18 14.50 -15.57 2.28
CA ILE A 18 13.95 -14.42 1.55
C ILE A 18 13.78 -14.76 0.08
N ALA A 19 14.82 -15.29 -0.57
CA ALA A 19 14.78 -15.66 -1.98
C ALA A 19 13.71 -16.73 -2.28
N HIS A 20 13.53 -17.69 -1.38
CA HIS A 20 12.50 -18.73 -1.52
C HIS A 20 11.07 -18.17 -1.33
N ALA A 21 10.87 -17.26 -0.38
CA ALA A 21 9.56 -16.68 -0.07
C ALA A 21 9.11 -15.64 -1.11
N ARG A 22 10.05 -14.88 -1.68
CA ARG A 22 9.80 -13.76 -2.61
C ARG A 22 8.79 -14.03 -3.73
N PRO A 23 8.86 -15.11 -4.52
CA PRO A 23 7.89 -15.34 -5.60
C PRO A 23 6.46 -15.53 -5.07
N ARG A 24 6.29 -16.18 -3.91
CA ARG A 24 4.98 -16.42 -3.30
C ARG A 24 4.41 -15.15 -2.69
N THR A 25 5.25 -14.38 -1.99
CA THR A 25 4.82 -13.10 -1.39
C THR A 25 4.44 -12.08 -2.45
N VAL A 26 5.16 -12.02 -3.57
CA VAL A 26 4.82 -11.14 -4.71
C VAL A 26 3.45 -11.49 -5.28
N LEU A 27 3.16 -12.77 -5.53
CA LEU A 27 1.86 -13.21 -6.04
C LEU A 27 0.72 -12.93 -5.06
N LEU A 28 0.94 -13.19 -3.77
CA LEU A 28 -0.04 -12.91 -2.72
C LEU A 28 -0.33 -11.40 -2.64
N ASN A 29 0.71 -10.58 -2.55
CA ASN A 29 0.56 -9.12 -2.43
C ASN A 29 -0.10 -8.51 -3.67
N ALA A 30 0.21 -9.00 -4.87
CA ALA A 30 -0.46 -8.57 -6.09
C ALA A 30 -1.98 -8.84 -6.03
N ARG A 31 -2.39 -9.99 -5.49
CA ARG A 31 -3.81 -10.32 -5.27
C ARG A 31 -4.45 -9.42 -4.20
N LEU A 32 -3.76 -9.19 -3.08
CA LEU A 32 -4.25 -8.30 -2.00
C LEU A 32 -4.43 -6.87 -2.50
N CYS A 33 -3.45 -6.33 -3.23
CA CYS A 33 -3.56 -5.00 -3.85
C CYS A 33 -4.70 -4.93 -4.86
N ALA A 34 -4.95 -6.00 -5.64
CA ALA A 34 -6.10 -6.05 -6.55
C ALA A 34 -7.45 -6.07 -5.80
N LEU A 35 -7.54 -6.77 -4.65
CA LEU A 35 -8.71 -6.78 -3.78
C LEU A 35 -8.95 -5.41 -3.13
N ALA A 36 -7.89 -4.67 -2.81
CA ALA A 36 -7.96 -3.32 -2.25
C ALA A 36 -8.77 -2.35 -3.13
N ARG A 37 -8.94 -2.63 -4.43
CA ARG A 37 -9.81 -1.85 -5.32
C ARG A 37 -11.28 -1.89 -4.89
N HIS A 38 -11.72 -3.01 -4.32
CA HIS A 38 -13.13 -3.29 -4.06
C HIS A 38 -13.46 -3.39 -2.56
N ALA A 39 -12.51 -3.83 -1.74
CA ALA A 39 -12.68 -4.04 -0.30
C ALA A 39 -11.52 -3.42 0.49
N ASP A 40 -11.74 -3.17 1.79
CA ASP A 40 -10.70 -2.70 2.73
C ASP A 40 -10.44 -3.73 3.85
N ASP A 41 -10.77 -4.99 3.60
CA ASP A 41 -10.73 -6.03 4.63
C ASP A 41 -9.28 -6.42 5.01
N VAL A 42 -8.31 -6.09 4.15
CA VAL A 42 -6.90 -6.46 4.33
C VAL A 42 -6.02 -5.22 4.27
N THR A 43 -5.53 -4.79 5.44
CA THR A 43 -4.63 -3.64 5.61
C THR A 43 -3.18 -4.06 5.88
N CYS A 44 -2.81 -5.26 5.44
CA CYS A 44 -1.47 -5.80 5.61
C CYS A 44 -0.98 -6.56 4.37
N LEU A 45 0.33 -6.50 4.10
CA LEU A 45 0.99 -7.21 3.01
C LEU A 45 2.07 -8.14 3.56
N ALA A 46 2.32 -9.26 2.89
CA ALA A 46 3.31 -10.24 3.30
C ALA A 46 4.73 -9.80 2.91
N SER A 47 5.63 -9.65 3.88
CA SER A 47 7.04 -9.33 3.64
C SER A 47 7.88 -10.61 3.60
N PRO A 48 8.58 -10.90 2.48
CA PRO A 48 9.53 -12.00 2.44
C PRO A 48 10.76 -11.75 3.33
N VAL A 49 11.07 -10.48 3.65
CA VAL A 49 12.24 -10.10 4.45
C VAL A 49 12.04 -10.42 5.92
N THR A 50 10.83 -10.20 6.45
CA THR A 50 10.53 -10.48 7.85
C THR A 50 9.83 -11.81 8.07
N GLY A 51 9.30 -12.41 7.00
CA GLY A 51 8.42 -13.59 7.07
C GLY A 51 7.03 -13.31 7.64
N GLY A 52 6.71 -12.04 7.93
CA GLY A 52 5.47 -11.62 8.56
C GLY A 52 4.64 -10.71 7.68
N ALA A 53 3.60 -10.14 8.28
CA ALA A 53 2.77 -9.13 7.65
C ALA A 53 3.24 -7.72 8.06
N VAL A 54 3.33 -6.81 7.09
CA VAL A 54 3.61 -5.38 7.27
C VAL A 54 2.30 -4.63 7.09
N GLN A 55 1.95 -3.73 7.99
CA GLN A 55 0.75 -2.91 7.85
C GLN A 55 0.94 -1.92 6.70
N VAL A 56 0.02 -1.95 5.74
CA VAL A 56 0.02 -1.08 4.57
C VAL A 56 -1.41 -0.63 4.36
N ALA A 57 -1.64 0.68 4.48
CA ALA A 57 -2.96 1.25 4.30
C ALA A 57 -3.48 0.99 2.88
N ARG A 58 -4.80 0.94 2.72
CA ARG A 58 -5.45 0.70 1.42
C ARG A 58 -4.95 1.61 0.32
N ILE A 59 -4.75 2.89 0.63
CA ILE A 59 -4.31 3.87 -0.35
C ILE A 59 -2.89 3.57 -0.87
N ASP A 60 -2.00 3.16 0.03
CA ASP A 60 -0.66 2.71 -0.30
C ASP A 60 -0.68 1.42 -1.14
N GLN A 61 -1.61 0.49 -0.85
CA GLN A 61 -1.80 -0.72 -1.68
C GLN A 61 -2.29 -0.39 -3.10
N LEU A 62 -3.17 0.62 -3.24
CA LEU A 62 -3.64 1.08 -4.53
C LEU A 62 -2.52 1.80 -5.32
N PHE A 63 -1.64 2.55 -4.65
CA PHE A 63 -0.43 3.10 -5.26
C PHE A 63 0.51 2.01 -5.76
N LEU A 64 0.77 0.98 -4.94
CA LEU A 64 1.54 -0.20 -5.35
C LEU A 64 0.90 -0.90 -6.55
N LEU A 65 -0.43 -1.06 -6.57
CA LEU A 65 -1.15 -1.65 -7.69
C LEU A 65 -0.96 -0.83 -8.97
N ALA A 66 -1.17 0.48 -8.92
CA ALA A 66 -1.01 1.34 -10.08
C ALA A 66 0.41 1.28 -10.64
N ARG A 67 1.42 1.18 -9.77
CA ARG A 67 2.81 1.01 -10.17
C ARG A 67 3.06 -0.34 -10.82
N SER A 68 2.50 -1.42 -10.28
CA SER A 68 2.59 -2.77 -10.87
C SER A 68 1.95 -2.85 -12.27
N LEU A 69 0.98 -1.98 -12.56
CA LEU A 69 0.32 -1.86 -13.86
C LEU A 69 1.05 -0.91 -14.84
N GLY A 70 2.21 -0.35 -14.48
CA GLY A 70 2.93 0.63 -15.30
C GLY A 70 2.24 2.00 -15.37
N HIS A 71 1.38 2.30 -14.41
CA HIS A 71 0.61 3.54 -14.31
C HIS A 71 1.14 4.43 -13.18
N GLU A 72 2.44 4.67 -13.20
CA GLU A 72 3.10 5.63 -12.32
C GLU A 72 2.46 7.01 -12.53
N GLY A 73 1.78 7.55 -11.50
CA GLY A 73 1.07 8.81 -11.56
C GLY A 73 -0.43 8.75 -11.89
N ARG A 74 -0.98 7.67 -12.48
CA ARG A 74 -2.43 7.60 -12.81
C ARG A 74 -3.32 7.47 -11.57
N CYS A 75 -2.75 6.99 -10.47
CA CYS A 75 -3.39 7.03 -9.15
C CYS A 75 -3.47 8.45 -8.56
N GLY A 76 -2.46 9.29 -8.77
CA GLY A 76 -2.48 10.70 -8.36
C GLY A 76 -3.52 11.55 -9.13
N HIS A 77 -3.99 11.05 -10.27
CA HIS A 77 -5.06 11.68 -11.07
C HIS A 77 -6.46 11.09 -10.76
N GLY A 78 -6.61 10.31 -9.68
CA GLY A 78 -7.91 9.85 -9.19
C GLY A 78 -8.61 8.79 -10.04
N GLY A 79 -7.96 8.22 -11.06
CA GLY A 79 -8.61 7.23 -11.95
C GLY A 79 -8.63 5.80 -11.39
N LEU A 80 -7.55 5.39 -10.70
CA LEU A 80 -7.34 4.01 -10.24
C LEU A 80 -7.48 3.86 -8.71
N CYS A 81 -7.14 4.91 -7.97
CA CYS A 81 -7.15 4.93 -6.51
C CYS A 81 -8.45 5.50 -5.92
N ARG A 82 -9.35 6.04 -6.74
CA ARG A 82 -10.64 6.55 -6.24
C ARG A 82 -11.51 5.35 -5.86
N PRO A 83 -12.06 5.29 -4.63
CA PRO A 83 -13.05 4.30 -4.30
C PRO A 83 -14.22 4.45 -5.28
N GLY A 84 -14.63 3.35 -5.92
CA GLY A 84 -15.80 3.37 -6.79
C GLY A 84 -17.00 3.92 -6.02
N ALA A 85 -17.87 4.69 -6.69
CA ALA A 85 -19.01 5.35 -6.07
C ALA A 85 -20.00 4.41 -5.32
N GLY A 86 -19.89 3.09 -5.52
CA GLY A 86 -20.64 2.06 -4.79
C GLY A 86 -19.93 1.41 -3.59
N ALA A 87 -18.65 1.69 -3.35
CA ALA A 87 -17.92 1.22 -2.17
C ALA A 87 -18.18 2.22 -1.02
N GLN A 88 -19.23 1.91 -0.27
CA GLN A 88 -20.02 2.72 0.66
C GLN A 88 -19.31 3.41 1.85
N GLY A 89 -18.05 3.86 1.78
CA GLY A 89 -17.44 4.35 3.04
C GLY A 89 -16.13 5.12 3.06
N GLN A 90 -15.48 5.44 1.93
CA GLN A 90 -14.20 6.15 1.98
C GLN A 90 -14.21 7.41 1.13
N ARG A 91 -15.03 8.38 1.55
CA ARG A 91 -14.76 9.77 1.20
C ARG A 91 -13.61 10.25 2.07
N ILE A 92 -12.58 10.82 1.46
CA ILE A 92 -11.56 11.55 2.22
C ILE A 92 -12.30 12.72 2.89
N VAL A 93 -12.45 12.64 4.22
CA VAL A 93 -13.04 13.70 5.04
C VAL A 93 -11.89 14.52 5.59
N GLN A 94 -11.79 15.77 5.15
CA GLN A 94 -10.87 16.74 5.71
C GLN A 94 -11.75 17.83 6.35
N ASP A 95 -11.52 18.13 7.64
CA ASP A 95 -12.34 19.06 8.44
C ASP A 95 -13.85 18.80 8.43
N GLY A 96 -14.26 17.53 8.54
CA GLY A 96 -15.68 17.17 8.68
C GLY A 96 -16.55 17.43 7.44
N LYS A 97 -15.96 17.83 6.31
CA LYS A 97 -16.65 18.00 5.02
C LYS A 97 -16.11 17.00 4.00
N ALA A 98 -17.02 16.38 3.26
CA ALA A 98 -16.66 15.63 2.07
C ALA A 98 -16.10 16.61 1.03
N LEU A 99 -14.80 16.53 0.76
CA LEU A 99 -14.11 17.32 -0.26
C LEU A 99 -14.72 17.09 -1.64
N ALA A 100 -14.72 18.13 -2.47
CA ALA A 100 -15.14 18.02 -3.86
C ALA A 100 -14.18 17.11 -4.66
N ASP A 101 -14.69 16.45 -5.71
CA ASP A 101 -13.96 15.48 -6.54
C ASP A 101 -12.58 16.00 -7.05
N ALA A 102 -12.47 17.31 -7.28
CA ALA A 102 -11.25 17.97 -7.72
C ALA A 102 -10.22 18.15 -6.60
N GLU A 103 -10.66 18.49 -5.39
CA GLU A 103 -9.78 18.66 -4.22
C GLU A 103 -9.29 17.31 -3.71
N GLN A 104 -10.13 16.27 -3.78
CA GLN A 104 -9.73 14.89 -3.48
C GLN A 104 -8.63 14.40 -4.42
N ALA A 105 -8.72 14.72 -5.72
CA ALA A 105 -7.66 14.36 -6.67
C ALA A 105 -6.34 15.06 -6.34
N GLN A 106 -6.38 16.34 -5.96
CA GLN A 106 -5.17 17.07 -5.55
C GLN A 106 -4.56 16.54 -4.25
N ALA A 107 -5.38 16.27 -3.23
CA ALA A 107 -4.93 15.68 -1.98
C ALA A 107 -4.27 14.31 -2.21
N LEU A 108 -4.89 13.47 -3.04
CA LEU A 108 -4.38 12.16 -3.41
C LEU A 108 -3.09 12.24 -4.23
N GLY A 109 -2.96 13.24 -5.10
CA GLY A 109 -1.71 13.54 -5.80
C GLY A 109 -0.57 13.90 -4.86
N ARG A 110 -0.83 14.70 -3.81
CA ARG A 110 0.16 15.02 -2.78
C ARG A 110 0.53 13.79 -1.96
N GLU A 111 -0.44 12.98 -1.58
CA GLU A 111 -0.21 11.74 -0.83
C GLU A 111 0.59 10.72 -1.63
N ALA A 112 0.36 10.64 -2.95
CA ALA A 112 1.17 9.82 -3.85
C ALA A 112 2.65 10.28 -3.90
N GLN A 113 2.90 11.60 -3.91
CA GLN A 113 4.27 12.13 -3.88
C GLN A 113 4.98 11.80 -2.57
N VAL A 114 4.30 11.95 -1.43
CA VAL A 114 4.84 11.56 -0.12
C VAL A 114 5.09 10.07 -0.06
N PHE A 115 4.17 9.27 -0.60
CA PHE A 115 4.32 7.82 -0.70
C PHE A 115 5.58 7.45 -1.49
N ASP A 116 5.79 8.05 -2.66
CA ASP A 116 6.96 7.77 -3.50
C ASP A 116 8.28 8.21 -2.84
N ALA A 117 8.27 9.32 -2.11
CA ALA A 117 9.47 9.85 -1.45
C ALA A 117 9.85 9.08 -0.17
N GLU A 118 8.88 8.76 0.69
CA GLU A 118 9.14 8.25 2.04
C GLU A 118 8.77 6.77 2.23
N ARG A 119 7.58 6.37 1.77
CA ARG A 119 7.05 5.03 2.03
C ARG A 119 7.59 3.99 1.06
N LEU A 120 7.80 4.36 -0.19
CA LEU A 120 8.24 3.46 -1.23
C LEU A 120 9.64 2.85 -0.96
N PRO A 121 10.65 3.61 -0.51
CA PRO A 121 11.93 3.05 -0.07
C PRO A 121 11.76 2.02 1.07
N LEU A 122 10.88 2.28 2.04
CA LEU A 122 10.61 1.36 3.15
C LEU A 122 9.93 0.07 2.64
N LEU A 123 8.94 0.18 1.78
CA LEU A 123 8.25 -0.99 1.21
C LEU A 123 9.18 -1.84 0.33
N ARG A 124 10.12 -1.21 -0.38
CA ARG A 124 11.20 -1.92 -1.09
C ARG A 124 12.12 -2.67 -0.12
N ALA A 125 12.49 -2.05 0.99
CA ALA A 125 13.31 -2.70 2.03
C ALA A 125 12.61 -3.94 2.62
N PHE A 126 11.28 -3.95 2.67
CA PHE A 126 10.49 -5.11 3.06
C PHE A 126 10.22 -6.12 1.93
N GLY A 127 10.67 -5.87 0.70
CA GLY A 127 10.45 -6.74 -0.45
C GLY A 127 9.02 -6.72 -1.01
N LEU A 128 8.28 -5.65 -0.76
CA LEU A 128 6.88 -5.48 -1.17
C LEU A 128 6.73 -4.79 -2.53
N ALA A 129 7.81 -4.18 -3.05
CA ALA A 129 7.81 -3.23 -4.15
C ALA A 129 9.02 -3.40 -5.10
#